data_AF-A0A497VC78-F1
#
_entry.id   AF-A0A497VC78-F1
#
_cell.length_a   1.000
_cell.length_b   1.000
_cell.length_c   1.000
_cell.angle_alpha   90.00
_cell.angle_beta   90.00
_cell.angle_gamma   90.00
#
_symmetry.space_group_name_H-M   'P 1'
#
loop_
_entity.id
_entity.type
_entity.pdbx_description
1 polymer ?
#
loop_
_entity_poly.entity_id
_entity_poly.type
_entity_poly.pdbx_seq_one_letter_code
_entity_poly.pdbx_strand_id
1 'polypeptide(L)' 'MNRNQDIAKKLEVAFVSEMLSFIGMKGMSSEFGGGIGEDQFQSFLRQQHAELIVESGGLGLAEQFVASFGES' A
#
# COMPACT_ATOMS: atom_id res chain seq x y z
N MET A 1 -5.55 -20.73 0.75
CA MET A 1 -4.48 -19.74 0.93
C MET A 1 -3.85 -19.99 2.30
N ASN A 2 -2.52 -19.95 2.42
CA ASN A 2 -1.85 -20.19 3.69
C ASN A 2 -1.86 -18.90 4.53
N ARG A 3 -2.13 -18.98 5.85
CA ARG A 3 -2.22 -17.81 6.75
C ARG A 3 -1.01 -16.86 6.65
N ASN A 4 0.18 -17.41 6.48
CA ASN A 4 1.41 -16.62 6.35
C ASN A 4 1.45 -15.82 5.04
N GLN A 5 0.90 -16.37 3.95
CA GLN A 5 0.78 -15.64 2.68
C GLN A 5 -0.26 -14.52 2.77
N ASP A 6 -1.36 -14.73 3.49
CA ASP A 6 -2.37 -13.67 3.68
C ASP A 6 -1.80 -12.50 4.48
N ILE A 7 -1.01 -12.79 5.53
CA ILE A 7 -0.31 -11.77 6.32
C ILE A 7 0.73 -11.04 5.46
N ALA A 8 1.50 -11.78 4.67
CA ALA A 8 2.53 -11.20 3.80
C ALA A 8 1.95 -10.32 2.69
N LYS A 9 0.81 -10.73 2.09
CA LYS A 9 0.08 -9.89 1.13
C LYS A 9 -0.43 -8.60 1.77
N LYS A 10 -0.95 -8.66 3.00
CA LYS A 10 -1.36 -7.46 3.74
C LYS A 10 -0.18 -6.51 4.02
N LEU A 11 0.99 -7.07 4.31
CA LEU A 11 2.21 -6.29 4.50
C LEU A 11 2.65 -5.62 3.18
N GLU A 12 2.57 -6.35 2.07
CA GLU A 12 2.85 -5.80 0.74
C GLU A 12 1.86 -4.70 0.35
N VAL A 13 0.57 -4.84 0.66
CA VAL A 13 -0.43 -3.78 0.48
C VAL A 13 -0.05 -2.52 1.27
N ALA A 14 0.32 -2.66 2.54
CA ALA A 14 0.74 -1.53 3.36
C ALA A 14 1.99 -0.85 2.77
N PHE A 15 2.96 -1.63 2.31
CA PHE A 15 4.15 -1.12 1.65
C PHE A 15 3.83 -0.35 0.36
N VAL A 16 3.01 -0.93 -0.52
CA VAL A 16 2.61 -0.28 -1.79
C VAL A 16 1.81 0.99 -1.52
N SER A 17 0.89 0.99 -0.55
CA SER A 17 0.10 2.16 -0.15
C SER A 17 1.01 3.32 0.31
N GLU A 18 2.04 2.99 1.09
CA GLU A 18 3.06 3.96 1.53
C GLU A 18 3.87 4.50 0.35
N MET A 19 4.31 3.63 -0.57
CA MET A 19 5.02 4.07 -1.80
C MET A 19 4.16 4.98 -2.67
N LEU A 20 2.87 4.69 -2.81
CA LEU A 20 1.92 5.54 -3.54
C LEU A 20 1.78 6.92 -2.87
N SER A 21 1.91 7.02 -1.55
CA SER A 21 1.90 8.31 -0.85
C SER A 21 3.08 9.21 -1.26
N PHE A 22 4.26 8.61 -1.50
CA PHE A 22 5.45 9.32 -1.96
C PHE A 22 5.39 9.71 -3.44
N ILE A 23 4.74 8.90 -4.28
CA ILE A 23 4.62 9.13 -5.73
C ILE A 23 3.53 10.18 -6.04
N GLY A 24 2.45 10.21 -5.25
CA GLY A 24 1.22 10.92 -5.60
C GLY A 24 1.05 12.34 -5.07
N MET A 25 1.82 12.82 -4.09
CA MET A 25 1.37 14.02 -3.35
C MET A 25 2.47 14.93 -2.77
N LYS A 26 3.55 15.20 -3.51
CA LYS A 26 4.45 16.32 -3.18
C LYS A 26 3.96 17.68 -3.75
N GLY A 27 2.75 17.76 -4.29
CA GLY A 27 2.37 18.85 -5.21
C GLY A 27 1.16 19.73 -4.89
N MET A 28 0.40 19.50 -3.82
CA MET A 28 -0.83 20.29 -3.58
C MET A 28 -0.95 20.86 -2.16
N SER A 29 0.16 21.29 -1.58
CA SER A 29 0.11 22.41 -0.62
C SER A 29 -0.10 23.72 -1.39
N SER A 30 -1.21 23.83 -2.13
CA SER A 30 -1.69 25.09 -2.69
C SER A 30 -2.84 25.54 -1.80
N GLU A 31 -3.01 26.85 -1.60
CA GLU A 31 -4.06 27.52 -0.81
C GLU A 31 -5.53 27.16 -1.20
N PHE A 32 -5.73 26.15 -2.05
CA PHE A 32 -6.98 25.72 -2.64
C PHE A 32 -7.21 24.19 -2.53
N GLY A 33 -6.59 23.51 -1.56
CA GLY A 33 -6.81 22.09 -1.27
C GLY A 33 -8.00 21.87 -0.32
N GLY A 34 -8.85 20.88 -0.60
CA GLY A 34 -10.11 20.51 0.06
C GLY A 34 -10.01 20.02 1.51
N GLY A 35 -8.94 20.39 2.22
CA GLY A 35 -8.74 20.15 3.66
C GLY A 35 -8.64 18.67 4.06
N ILE A 36 -8.83 18.41 5.35
CA ILE A 36 -8.68 17.08 5.99
C ILE A 36 -9.55 15.99 5.31
N GLY A 37 -10.70 16.37 4.74
CA GLY A 37 -11.56 15.43 4.02
C GLY A 37 -10.93 14.91 2.73
N GLU A 38 -10.22 15.77 2.00
CA GLU A 38 -9.48 15.37 0.80
C GLU A 38 -8.31 14.44 1.15
N ASP A 39 -7.55 14.74 2.20
CA ASP A 39 -6.43 13.90 2.65
C ASP A 39 -6.86 12.47 3.01
N GLN A 40 -7.99 12.34 3.71
CA GLN A 40 -8.56 11.02 4.04
C GLN A 40 -9.08 10.29 2.80
N PHE A 41 -9.72 11.01 1.87
CA PHE A 41 -10.16 10.42 0.60
C PHE A 41 -8.97 9.92 -0.23
N GLN A 42 -7.89 10.70 -0.30
CA GLN A 42 -6.65 10.30 -0.95
C GLN A 42 -6.01 9.07 -0.28
N SER A 43 -6.00 9.00 1.05
CA SER A 43 -5.53 7.83 1.79
C SER A 43 -6.33 6.57 1.43
N PHE A 44 -7.66 6.68 1.41
CA PHE A 44 -8.54 5.58 1.02
C PHE A 44 -8.30 5.12 -0.42
N LEU A 45 -8.18 6.06 -1.37
CA LEU A 45 -7.87 5.74 -2.77
C LEU A 45 -6.53 5.03 -2.92
N ARG A 46 -5.49 5.48 -2.22
CA ARG A 46 -4.17 4.82 -2.22
C ARG A 46 -4.26 3.40 -1.68
N GLN A 47 -4.98 3.20 -0.58
CA GLN A 47 -5.19 1.89 0.01
C GLN A 47 -5.88 0.93 -0.97
N GLN A 48 -6.97 1.37 -1.62
CA GLN A 48 -7.67 0.55 -2.61
C GLN A 48 -6.79 0.24 -3.84
N HIS A 49 -6.01 1.22 -4.31
CA HIS A 49 -5.10 0.98 -5.42
C HIS A 49 -3.99 -0.02 -5.06
N ALA A 50 -3.45 0.07 -3.85
CA ALA A 50 -2.46 -0.88 -3.34
C ALA A 50 -3.01 -2.31 -3.25
N GLU A 51 -4.26 -2.47 -2.79
CA GLU A 51 -4.95 -3.77 -2.76
C GLU A 51 -5.07 -4.37 -4.17
N LEU A 52 -5.55 -3.58 -5.14
CA LEU A 52 -5.65 -4.03 -6.55
C LEU A 52 -4.30 -4.38 -7.17
N ILE A 53 -3.23 -3.62 -6.86
CA ILE A 53 -1.87 -3.95 -7.31
C ILE A 53 -1.44 -5.31 -6.77
N VAL A 54 -1.62 -5.57 -5.47
CA VAL A 54 -1.22 -6.85 -4.86
C VAL A 54 -2.08 -8.01 -5.36
N GLU A 55 -3.38 -7.79 -5.58
CA GLU A 55 -4.28 -8.80 -6.16
C GLU A 55 -3.93 -9.15 -7.61
N SER A 56 -3.46 -8.18 -8.40
CA SER A 56 -3.06 -8.37 -9.80
C SER A 56 -1.65 -8.94 -10.00
N GLY A 57 -0.94 -9.26 -8.91
CA GLY A 57 0.39 -9.88 -8.94
C GLY A 57 1.43 -9.20 -8.05
N GLY A 58 1.15 -7.98 -7.59
CA GLY A 58 2.00 -7.24 -6.66
C GLY A 58 3.39 -6.93 -7.19
N LEU A 59 4.30 -6.69 -6.25
CA LEU A 59 5.74 -6.52 -6.48
C LEU A 59 6.52 -7.82 -6.20
N GLY A 60 5.83 -8.88 -5.75
CA GLY A 60 6.44 -10.14 -5.34
C GLY A 60 7.05 -10.10 -3.93
N LEU A 61 6.76 -9.06 -3.14
CA LEU A 61 7.34 -8.90 -1.80
C LEU A 61 6.71 -9.86 -0.79
N ALA A 62 5.44 -10.26 -0.98
CA ALA A 62 4.80 -11.23 -0.10
C ALA A 62 5.59 -12.55 -0.01
N GLU A 63 6.18 -13.01 -1.10
CA GLU A 63 7.01 -14.24 -1.10
C GLU A 63 8.30 -14.04 -0.32
N GLN A 64 8.95 -12.88 -0.50
CA GLN A 64 10.18 -12.52 0.22
C GLN A 64 9.92 -12.42 1.73
N PHE A 65 8.81 -11.81 2.14
CA PHE A 65 8.43 -11.72 3.55
C PHE A 65 8.22 -13.11 4.16
N VAL A 66 7.49 -13.99 3.48
CA VAL A 66 7.29 -15.37 3.97
C VAL A 66 8.62 -16.11 4.13
N ALA A 67 9.54 -15.95 3.18
CA ALA A 67 10.86 -16.55 3.25
C ALA A 67 11.66 -16.02 4.47
N SER A 68 11.73 -14.70 4.66
CA SER A 68 12.46 -14.09 5.77
C SER A 68 11.91 -14.49 7.15
N PHE A 69 10.60 -14.69 7.29
CA PHE A 69 10.01 -15.15 8.55
C PHE A 69 10.19 -16.64 8.82
N GLY A 70 10.52 -17.44 7.79
CA GLY A 70 10.80 -18.87 7.94
C GLY A 70 12.25 -19.20 8.31
N GLU A 71 13.15 -18.22 8.19
CA GLU A 71 14.58 -18.35 8.53
C GLU A 71 14.91 -17.97 9.99
N SER A 72 13.93 -17.52 10.78
CA SER A 72 14.08 -17.11 12.20
C SER A 72 13.69 -18.19 13.20
#